data_AF-A0A536R9C2-F1
#
_entry.id   AF-A0A536R9C2-F1
#
_cell.length_a   1.000
_cell.length_b   1.000
_cell.length_c   1.000
_cell.angle_alpha   90.00
_cell.angle_beta   90.00
_cell.angle_gamma   90.00
#
_symmetry.space_group_name_H-M   'P 1'
#
loop_
_entity.id
_entity.type
_entity.pdbx_description
1 polymer ?
#
loop_
_entity_poly.entity_id
_entity_poly.type
_entity_poly.pdbx_seq_one_letter_code
_entity_poly.pdbx_strand_id
1 'polypeptide(L)'
;MALTQKKLQDLKDASLTSLLQDDSAGWKAKARHAYIATHGFIKEIRPDDVIPLLIAELEVTPEFRNYLARKKLKQKYWSEWFAELIIDRYWSYLKGG
;
A
#
# COMPACT_ATOMS: atom_id res chain seq x y z
N MET A 1 2.30 -7.48 9.97
CA MET A 1 3.75 -7.76 9.82
C MET A 1 4.48 -6.43 9.63
N ALA A 2 5.69 -6.27 10.16
CA ALA A 2 6.45 -5.02 10.02
C ALA A 2 7.35 -5.02 8.77
N LEU A 3 7.48 -3.88 8.10
CA LEU A 3 8.44 -3.67 7.02
C LEU A 3 9.87 -3.84 7.55
N THR A 4 10.48 -4.98 7.25
CA THR A 4 11.89 -5.20 7.58
C THR A 4 12.79 -4.33 6.70
N GLN A 5 14.01 -4.06 7.17
CA GLN A 5 15.00 -3.29 6.40
C GLN A 5 15.28 -3.92 5.03
N LYS A 6 15.30 -5.26 4.94
CA LYS A 6 15.46 -5.99 3.69
C LYS A 6 14.30 -5.72 2.72
N LYS A 7 13.06 -5.81 3.22
CA LYS A 7 11.86 -5.51 2.42
C LYS A 7 11.84 -4.07 1.92
N LEU A 8 12.25 -3.11 2.76
CA LEU A 8 12.39 -1.71 2.34
C LEU A 8 13.44 -1.53 1.25
N GLN A 9 14.56 -2.27 1.32
CA GLN A 9 15.58 -2.26 0.28
C GLN A 9 15.06 -2.85 -1.02
N ASP A 10 14.40 -4.01 -0.98
CA ASP A 10 13.80 -4.63 -2.16
C ASP A 10 12.72 -3.72 -2.81
N LEU A 11 11.90 -3.05 -2.00
CA LEU A 11 10.92 -2.05 -2.47
C LEU A 11 11.59 -0.83 -3.12
N LYS A 12 12.76 -0.42 -2.63
CA LYS A 12 13.56 0.65 -3.20
C LYS A 12 14.19 0.22 -4.53
N ASP A 13 14.74 -0.98 -4.60
CA ASP A 13 15.35 -1.55 -5.80
C ASP A 13 14.29 -1.78 -6.91
N ALA A 14 13.07 -2.17 -6.52
CA ALA A 14 11.90 -2.22 -7.41
C ALA A 14 11.33 -0.84 -7.80
N SER A 15 11.90 0.24 -7.27
CA SER A 15 11.46 1.64 -7.40
C SER A 15 9.99 1.88 -7.00
N LEU A 16 9.41 1.00 -6.17
CA LEU A 16 8.06 1.16 -5.64
C LEU A 16 7.97 2.32 -4.64
N THR A 17 9.07 2.61 -3.95
CA THR A 17 9.18 3.81 -3.11
C THR A 17 9.09 5.10 -3.93
N SER A 18 9.61 5.11 -5.15
CA SER A 18 9.47 6.24 -6.08
C SER A 18 8.05 6.34 -6.62
N LEU A 19 7.44 5.22 -7.01
CA LEU A 19 6.02 5.18 -7.41
C LEU A 19 5.10 5.79 -6.34
N LEU A 20 5.38 5.51 -5.07
CA LEU A 20 4.65 6.09 -3.94
C LEU A 20 4.81 7.62 -3.86
N GLN A 21 6.01 8.13 -4.16
CA GLN A 21 6.29 9.57 -4.09
C GLN A 21 5.70 10.32 -5.28
N ASP A 22 5.76 9.73 -6.48
CA ASP A 22 5.28 10.33 -7.73
C ASP A 22 3.78 10.64 -7.67
N ASP A 23 2.96 9.75 -7.10
CA ASP A 23 1.52 9.99 -6.87
C ASP A 23 1.12 9.78 -5.40
N SER A 24 1.82 10.45 -4.50
CA SER A 24 1.53 10.34 -3.06
C SER A 24 0.08 10.67 -2.69
N ALA A 25 -0.56 11.58 -3.42
CA ALA A 25 -1.97 11.95 -3.19
C ALA A 25 -2.92 10.82 -3.58
N GLY A 26 -2.74 10.19 -4.73
CA GLY A 26 -3.56 9.08 -5.19
C GLY A 26 -3.44 7.86 -4.28
N TRP A 27 -2.22 7.44 -3.93
CA TRP A 27 -2.01 6.31 -3.01
C TRP A 27 -2.60 6.56 -1.62
N LYS A 28 -2.47 7.79 -1.12
CA LYS A 28 -3.06 8.20 0.15
C LYS A 28 -4.59 8.19 0.13
N ALA A 29 -5.20 8.58 -0.98
CA ALA A 29 -6.66 8.51 -1.15
C ALA A 29 -7.16 7.07 -1.11
N LYS A 30 -6.45 6.14 -1.76
CA LYS A 30 -6.74 4.70 -1.73
C LYS A 30 -6.58 4.12 -0.31
N ALA A 31 -5.50 4.48 0.39
CA ALA A 31 -5.29 4.09 1.77
C ALA A 31 -6.41 4.60 2.69
N ARG A 32 -6.89 5.82 2.48
CA ARG A 32 -8.02 6.39 3.22
C ARG A 32 -9.32 5.67 2.91
N HIS A 33 -9.57 5.37 1.64
CA HIS A 33 -10.74 4.61 1.23
C HIS A 33 -10.76 3.23 1.89
N ALA A 34 -9.64 2.51 1.84
CA ALA A 34 -9.48 1.23 2.51
C ALA A 34 -9.70 1.34 4.04
N TYR A 35 -9.12 2.35 4.68
CA TYR A 35 -9.29 2.59 6.12
C TYR A 35 -10.75 2.84 6.51
N ILE A 36 -11.46 3.70 5.79
CA ILE A 36 -12.88 4.02 6.06
C ILE A 36 -13.74 2.76 5.89
N ALA A 37 -13.49 1.98 4.84
CA ALA A 37 -14.22 0.74 4.62
C ALA A 37 -13.98 -0.28 5.76
N THR A 38 -12.74 -0.43 6.24
CA THR A 38 -12.44 -1.25 7.43
C THR A 38 -13.12 -0.72 8.70
N HIS A 39 -13.25 0.61 8.85
CA HIS A 39 -13.95 1.23 9.97
C HIS A 39 -15.44 0.85 10.05
N GLY A 40 -16.06 0.52 8.92
CA GLY A 40 -17.44 0.03 8.87
C GLY A 40 -17.65 -1.28 9.64
N PHE A 41 -16.58 -2.06 9.86
CA PHE A 41 -16.64 -3.39 10.46
C PHE A 41 -15.96 -3.47 11.83
N ILE A 42 -14.95 -2.61 12.10
CA ILE A 42 -14.12 -2.68 13.31
C ILE A 42 -13.95 -1.27 13.89
N LYS A 43 -14.13 -1.13 15.22
CA LYS A 43 -13.97 0.15 15.93
C LYS A 43 -12.51 0.56 16.12
N GLU A 44 -11.63 -0.38 16.46
CA GLU A 44 -10.20 -0.15 16.64
C GLU A 44 -9.43 -0.76 15.49
N ILE A 45 -9.21 0.03 14.46
CA ILE A 45 -8.52 -0.43 13.25
C ILE A 45 -7.02 -0.47 13.50
N ARG A 46 -6.39 -1.59 13.15
CA ARG A 46 -4.94 -1.73 13.08
C ARG A 46 -4.46 -1.61 11.63
N PRO A 47 -3.18 -1.27 11.41
CA PRO A 47 -2.59 -1.27 10.06
C PRO A 47 -2.86 -2.58 9.31
N ASP A 48 -2.72 -3.71 10.00
CA ASP A 48 -2.90 -5.05 9.44
C ASP A 48 -4.32 -5.32 8.94
N ASP A 49 -5.35 -4.65 9.50
CA ASP A 49 -6.74 -4.82 9.07
C ASP A 49 -7.05 -4.08 7.75
N VAL A 50 -6.25 -3.06 7.42
CA VAL A 50 -6.42 -2.25 6.20
C VAL A 50 -5.68 -2.85 5.02
N ILE A 51 -4.57 -3.55 5.27
CA ILE A 51 -3.70 -4.13 4.25
C ILE A 51 -4.46 -5.01 3.25
N PRO A 52 -5.30 -6.00 3.66
CA PRO A 52 -5.99 -6.88 2.71
C PRO A 52 -6.91 -6.11 1.76
N LEU A 53 -7.58 -5.08 2.27
CA LEU A 53 -8.49 -4.25 1.49
C LEU A 53 -7.73 -3.36 0.51
N LEU A 54 -6.62 -2.78 0.96
CA LEU A 54 -5.73 -1.99 0.12
C LEU A 54 -5.09 -2.84 -0.98
N ILE A 55 -4.69 -4.08 -0.70
CA ILE A 55 -4.16 -5.02 -1.70
C ILE A 55 -5.20 -5.23 -2.81
N ALA A 56 -6.45 -5.53 -2.44
CA ALA A 56 -7.52 -5.72 -3.43
C ALA A 56 -7.72 -4.47 -4.30
N GLU A 57 -7.66 -3.28 -3.71
CA GLU A 57 -7.77 -2.02 -4.44
C GLU A 57 -6.56 -1.78 -5.38
N LEU A 58 -5.35 -2.13 -4.95
CA LEU A 58 -4.14 -2.06 -5.78
C LEU A 58 -4.18 -3.02 -6.96
N GLU A 59 -4.67 -4.24 -6.75
CA GLU A 59 -4.77 -5.27 -7.79
C GLU A 59 -5.76 -4.92 -8.90
N VAL A 60 -6.74 -4.06 -8.63
CA VAL A 60 -7.66 -3.53 -9.64
C VAL A 60 -7.22 -2.16 -10.18
N THR A 61 -6.24 -1.51 -9.55
CA THR A 61 -5.73 -0.20 -9.98
C THR A 61 -4.85 -0.35 -11.23
N PRO A 62 -5.23 0.19 -12.39
CA PRO A 62 -4.49 0.00 -13.64
C PRO A 62 -3.05 0.53 -13.57
N GLU A 63 -2.84 1.65 -12.90
CA GLU A 63 -1.52 2.26 -12.74
C GLU A 63 -0.53 1.32 -12.06
N PHE A 64 -0.92 0.72 -10.94
CA PHE A 64 -0.08 -0.23 -10.21
C PHE A 64 0.18 -1.50 -11.03
N ARG A 65 -0.86 -2.07 -11.66
CA ARG A 65 -0.71 -3.26 -12.52
C ARG A 65 0.23 -3.00 -13.69
N ASN A 66 0.08 -1.86 -14.35
CA ASN A 66 0.93 -1.45 -15.48
C ASN A 66 2.37 -1.24 -15.02
N TYR A 67 2.57 -0.66 -13.83
CA TYR A 67 3.89 -0.48 -13.25
C TYR A 67 4.58 -1.83 -12.99
N LEU A 68 3.89 -2.76 -12.32
CA LEU A 68 4.42 -4.12 -12.06
C LEU A 68 4.76 -4.84 -13.37
N ALA A 69 3.88 -4.77 -14.37
CA ALA A 69 4.09 -5.38 -15.68
C ALA A 69 5.33 -4.79 -16.40
N ARG A 70 5.46 -3.46 -16.42
CA ARG A 70 6.61 -2.75 -17.02
C ARG A 70 7.94 -3.13 -16.36
N LYS A 71 7.95 -3.22 -15.03
CA LYS A 71 9.13 -3.60 -14.24
C LYS A 71 9.36 -5.12 -14.16
N LYS A 72 8.51 -5.94 -14.81
CA LYS A 72 8.54 -7.42 -14.79
C LYS A 72 8.42 -8.00 -13.37
N LEU A 73 7.77 -7.28 -12.46
CA LEU A 73 7.51 -7.67 -11.08
C LEU A 73 6.27 -8.58 -11.04
N LYS A 74 6.47 -9.89 -11.20
CA LYS A 74 5.39 -10.87 -11.33
C LYS A 74 4.97 -11.52 -10.02
N GLN A 75 5.74 -11.30 -8.96
CA GLN A 75 5.51 -11.94 -7.68
C GLN A 75 4.33 -11.29 -6.94
N LYS A 76 3.45 -12.11 -6.37
CA LYS A 76 2.24 -11.64 -5.67
C LYS A 76 2.56 -10.79 -4.43
N TYR A 77 3.71 -11.04 -3.80
CA TYR A 77 4.12 -10.28 -2.62
C TYR A 77 4.36 -8.79 -2.91
N TRP A 78 4.53 -8.36 -4.16
CA TRP A 78 4.72 -6.94 -4.47
C TRP A 78 3.50 -6.09 -4.10
N SER A 79 2.29 -6.61 -4.32
CA SER A 79 1.05 -5.92 -3.92
C SER A 79 0.97 -5.77 -2.40
N GLU A 80 1.27 -6.84 -1.67
CA GLU A 80 1.28 -6.86 -0.21
C GLU A 80 2.35 -5.91 0.35
N TRP A 81 3.56 -5.95 -0.20
CA TRP A 81 4.67 -5.14 0.25
C TRP A 81 4.45 -3.66 -0.03
N PHE A 82 3.82 -3.34 -1.16
CA PHE A 82 3.45 -1.97 -1.50
C PHE A 82 2.31 -1.46 -0.63
N ALA A 83 1.29 -2.28 -0.35
CA ALA A 83 0.22 -1.94 0.58
C ALA A 83 0.77 -1.66 1.98
N GLU A 84 1.65 -2.52 2.49
CA GLU A 84 2.35 -2.29 3.76
C GLU A 84 3.13 -0.99 3.76
N LEU A 85 3.87 -0.68 2.68
CA LEU A 85 4.63 0.57 2.56
C LEU A 85 3.71 1.81 2.62
N ILE A 86 2.59 1.78 1.90
CA ILE A 86 1.61 2.87 1.89
C ILE A 86 1.05 3.08 3.31
N ILE A 87 0.62 1.99 3.96
CA ILE A 87 0.05 2.06 5.30
C ILE A 87 1.09 2.55 6.30
N ASP A 88 2.29 1.98 6.32
CA ASP A 88 3.38 2.41 7.21
C ASP A 88 3.68 3.92 7.08
N ARG A 89 3.69 4.44 5.85
CA ARG A 89 3.95 5.86 5.57
C ARG A 89 2.80 6.79 5.93
N TYR A 90 1.56 6.35 5.73
CA TYR A 90 0.38 7.21 5.90
C TYR A 90 -0.47 6.88 7.12
N TRP A 91 -0.09 5.89 7.94
CA TRP A 91 -0.88 5.45 9.09
C TRP A 91 -1.18 6.60 10.06
N SER A 92 -0.17 7.39 10.41
CA SER A 92 -0.32 8.56 11.28
C SER A 92 -1.31 9.58 10.70
N TYR A 93 -1.34 9.74 9.37
CA TYR A 93 -2.31 10.61 8.70
C TYR A 93 -3.72 10.00 8.73
N LEU A 94 -3.86 8.69 8.54
CA LEU A 94 -5.16 8.02 8.54
C LEU A 94 -5.82 8.02 9.92
N LYS A 95 -5.03 7.84 10.98
CA LYS A 95 -5.52 7.79 12.36
C LYS A 95 -5.84 9.17 12.95
N GLY A 96 -5.18 10.23 12.48
CA GLY A 96 -5.27 11.59 13.02
C GLY A 96 -5.89 12.61 12.08
N GLY A 97 -6.57 12.17 11.02
CA GLY A 97 -7.22 13.02 10.02
C GLY A 97 -8.60 13.50 10.41
#